data_AF-A0AAU9ES91-F1
#
_entry.id   AF-A0AAU9ES91-F1
#
_cell.length_a   1.000
_cell.length_b   1.000
_cell.length_c   1.000
_cell.angle_alpha   90.00
_cell.angle_beta   90.00
_cell.angle_gamma   90.00
#
_symmetry.space_group_name_H-M   'P 1'
#
loop_
_entity.id
_entity.type
_entity.pdbx_description
1 polymer ?
#
loop_
_entity_poly.entity_id
_entity_poly.type
_entity_poly.pdbx_seq_one_letter_code
_entity_poly.pdbx_strand_id
1 'polypeptide(L)' 'MLLVTILIGALLLVPVYPETHRLGYNPNYDVWYFVPPTPIENLTPGVMRAYFEHNKKGGICFKDHVYIFCKTGVKIE' A
#
# COMPACT_ATOMS: atom_id res chain seq x y z
N MET A 1 35.55 -21.12 -10.53
CA MET A 1 34.84 -21.16 -9.22
C MET A 1 34.86 -19.81 -8.50
N LEU A 2 35.98 -19.08 -8.49
CA LEU A 2 36.12 -17.76 -7.83
C LEU A 2 35.11 -16.69 -8.30
N LEU A 3 34.78 -16.65 -9.60
CA LEU A 3 33.83 -15.68 -10.17
C LEU A 3 32.40 -15.84 -9.61
N VAL A 4 31.95 -17.09 -9.42
CA VAL A 4 30.59 -17.42 -8.96
C VAL A 4 30.40 -16.97 -7.51
N THR A 5 31.43 -17.18 -6.68
CA THR A 5 31.45 -16.71 -5.28
C THR A 5 31.45 -15.19 -5.15
N ILE A 6 32.11 -14.46 -6.06
CA ILE A 6 32.09 -12.98 -6.06
C ILE A 6 30.70 -12.46 -6.47
N LEU A 7 30.08 -13.07 -7.46
CA LEU A 7 28.72 -12.72 -7.92
C LEU A 7 27.65 -12.95 -6.84
N ILE A 8 27.70 -14.08 -6.13
CA ILE A 8 26.75 -14.37 -5.05
C ILE A 8 26.97 -13.43 -3.85
N GLY A 9 28.23 -13.16 -3.50
CA GLY A 9 28.57 -12.23 -2.42
C GLY A 9 28.07 -10.81 -2.70
N ALA A 10 28.20 -10.34 -3.94
CA ALA A 10 27.69 -9.02 -4.35
C ALA A 10 26.15 -8.94 -4.34
N LEU A 11 25.46 -10.03 -4.68
CA LEU A 11 23.98 -10.09 -4.67
C LEU A 11 23.40 -10.08 -3.25
N LEU A 12 24.11 -10.65 -2.27
CA LEU A 12 23.72 -10.65 -0.85
C LEU A 12 24.00 -9.33 -0.14
N LEU A 13 24.80 -8.44 -0.74
CA LEU A 13 25.12 -7.11 -0.23
C LEU A 13 24.19 -6.01 -0.74
N VAL A 14 23.19 -6.35 -1.57
CA VAL A 14 22.19 -5.35 -1.99
C VAL A 14 21.43 -4.92 -0.74
N PRO A 15 21.53 -3.63 -0.33
CA PRO A 15 20.76 -3.14 0.79
C PRO A 15 19.28 -3.24 0.43
N VAL A 16 18.55 -4.11 1.11
CA VAL A 16 17.09 -4.06 1.14
C VAL A 16 16.74 -2.80 1.92
N TYR A 17 16.53 -1.69 1.21
CA TYR A 17 15.99 -0.50 1.84
C TYR A 17 14.58 -0.83 2.31
N PRO A 18 14.30 -0.80 3.63
CA PRO A 18 12.93 -0.96 4.09
C PRO A 18 12.10 0.19 3.51
N GLU A 19 10.90 -0.12 3.00
CA GLU A 19 10.00 0.93 2.54
C GLU A 19 9.66 1.85 3.72
N THR A 20 10.15 3.09 3.65
CA THR A 20 9.88 4.08 4.69
C THR A 20 8.45 4.60 4.53
N HIS A 21 7.54 4.15 5.38
CA HIS A 21 6.19 4.69 5.43
C HIS A 21 6.22 6.13 5.98
N ARG A 22 5.55 7.07 5.29
CA ARG A 22 5.42 8.44 5.76
C ARG A 22 4.21 8.53 6.70
N LEU A 23 4.37 9.13 7.87
CA LEU A 23 3.27 9.37 8.80
C LEU A 23 2.61 10.73 8.48
N GLY A 24 1.28 10.74 8.36
CA GLY A 24 0.46 11.92 8.19
C GLY A 24 -0.50 12.11 9.37
N TYR A 25 -0.90 13.35 9.62
CA TYR A 25 -1.88 13.72 10.65
C TYR A 25 -3.07 14.43 10.00
N ASN A 26 -4.30 14.03 10.35
CA ASN A 26 -5.52 14.68 9.91
C ASN A 26 -6.19 15.41 11.10
N PRO A 27 -6.09 16.76 11.19
CA PRO A 27 -6.62 17.51 12.32
C PRO A 27 -8.15 17.52 12.40
N ASN A 28 -8.87 17.30 11.30
CA ASN A 28 -10.34 17.29 11.31
C ASN A 28 -10.92 16.09 12.06
N TYR A 29 -10.16 14.99 12.13
CA TYR A 29 -10.59 13.74 12.73
C TYR A 29 -9.68 13.28 13.88
N ASP A 30 -8.68 14.10 14.24
CA ASP A 30 -7.67 13.81 15.28
C ASP A 30 -7.05 12.40 15.15
N VAL A 31 -6.53 12.10 13.96
CA VAL A 31 -6.03 10.76 13.61
C VAL A 31 -4.72 10.83 12.84
N TRP A 32 -3.79 9.96 13.24
CA TRP A 32 -2.55 9.66 12.53
C TRP A 32 -2.77 8.52 11.53
N TYR A 33 -2.19 8.62 10.35
CA TYR A 33 -2.29 7.61 9.30
C TYR A 33 -0.98 7.46 8.53
N PHE A 34 -0.74 6.27 7.97
CA PHE A 34 0.35 6.11 7.02
C PHE A 34 -0.08 6.65 5.66
N VAL A 35 0.68 7.61 5.15
CA VAL A 35 0.49 8.17 3.81
C VAL A 35 0.85 7.07 2.81
N PRO A 36 -0.06 6.72 1.89
CA PRO A 36 0.24 5.72 0.87
C PRO A 36 1.45 6.16 0.03
N PRO A 37 2.31 5.22 -0.38
CA PRO A 37 3.55 5.52 -1.10
C PRO A 37 3.29 6.10 -2.49
N THR A 38 2.12 5.83 -3.07
CA THR A 38 1.67 6.36 -4.35
C THR A 38 0.49 7.29 -4.16
N PRO A 39 0.33 8.32 -5.02
CA PRO A 39 -0.91 9.07 -5.10
C PRO A 39 -2.10 8.12 -5.22
N ILE A 40 -3.18 8.46 -4.53
CA ILE A 40 -4.44 7.72 -4.65
C ILE A 40 -5.01 8.07 -6.03
N GLU A 41 -4.75 7.23 -7.01
CA GLU A 41 -5.23 7.38 -8.39
C GLU A 41 -6.58 6.70 -8.58
N ASN A 42 -7.37 7.13 -9.57
CA ASN A 42 -8.61 6.47 -10.00
C ASN A 42 -9.68 6.33 -8.90
N LEU A 43 -9.83 7.36 -8.07
CA LEU A 43 -10.89 7.44 -7.05
C LEU A 43 -12.26 7.62 -7.73
N THR A 44 -12.91 6.52 -8.12
CA THR A 44 -14.23 6.55 -8.78
C THR A 44 -15.35 6.77 -7.76
N PRO A 45 -16.54 7.23 -8.18
CA PRO A 45 -17.71 7.28 -7.31
C PRO A 45 -18.07 5.92 -6.70
N GLY A 46 -17.79 4.82 -7.40
CA GLY A 46 -17.97 3.46 -6.91
C GLY A 46 -17.05 3.14 -5.72
N VAL A 47 -15.78 3.50 -5.84
CA VAL A 47 -14.78 3.38 -4.75
C VAL A 47 -15.15 4.23 -3.55
N MET A 48 -15.55 5.50 -3.77
CA MET A 48 -16.00 6.39 -2.70
C MET A 48 -17.21 5.82 -1.96
N ARG A 49 -18.21 5.35 -2.71
CA ARG A 49 -19.41 4.75 -2.14
C ARG A 49 -19.08 3.50 -1.32
N ALA A 50 -18.29 2.59 -1.88
CA ALA A 50 -17.84 1.39 -1.18
C ALA A 50 -17.07 1.75 0.11
N TYR A 51 -16.27 2.82 0.10
CA TYR A 51 -15.54 3.28 1.29
C TYR A 51 -16.51 3.67 2.39
N PHE A 52 -17.50 4.50 2.09
CA PHE A 52 -18.48 4.93 3.09
C PHE A 52 -19.33 3.77 3.61
N GLU A 53 -19.67 2.80 2.76
CA GLU A 53 -20.48 1.64 3.16
C GLU A 53 -19.67 0.62 4.00
N HIS A 54 -18.35 0.52 3.80
CA HIS A 54 -17.51 -0.57 4.33
C HIS A 54 -16.35 -0.11 5.23
N ASN A 55 -16.19 1.18 5.51
CA ASN A 55 -15.13 1.70 6.38
C ASN A 55 -15.11 1.05 7.78
N LYS A 56 -16.26 0.66 8.32
CA LYS A 56 -16.40 -0.05 9.60
C LYS A 56 -16.40 -1.58 9.49
N LYS A 57 -16.37 -2.13 8.26
CA LYS A 57 -16.54 -3.58 7.98
C LYS A 57 -15.27 -4.26 7.44
N GLY A 58 -14.13 -3.59 7.53
CA GLY A 58 -12.84 -4.08 7.04
C GLY A 58 -12.13 -3.10 6.11
N GLY A 59 -12.82 -2.05 5.64
CA GLY A 59 -12.20 -0.98 4.85
C GLY A 59 -11.89 -1.36 3.39
N ILE A 60 -11.31 -0.40 2.68
CA ILE A 60 -10.86 -0.53 1.30
C ILE A 60 -9.35 -0.45 1.26
N CYS A 61 -8.76 -1.33 0.46
CA CYS A 61 -7.33 -1.42 0.23
C CYS A 61 -7.04 -1.03 -1.22
N PHE A 62 -5.88 -0.40 -1.43
CA PHE A 62 -5.33 -0.13 -2.75
C PHE A 62 -4.10 -1.02 -2.95
N LYS A 63 -4.14 -1.89 -3.96
CA LYS A 63 -3.07 -2.83 -4.26
C LYS A 63 -2.97 -2.99 -5.78
N ASP A 64 -1.76 -3.04 -6.33
CA ASP A 64 -1.51 -3.27 -7.76
C ASP A 64 -2.35 -2.36 -8.68
N HIS A 65 -2.48 -1.08 -8.31
CA HIS A 65 -3.29 -0.06 -9.01
C HIS A 65 -4.81 -0.33 -9.05
N VAL A 66 -5.33 -1.21 -8.20
CA VAL A 66 -6.77 -1.50 -8.08
C VAL A 66 -7.27 -1.34 -6.65
N TYR A 67 -8.54 -0.93 -6.51
CA TYR A 67 -9.24 -0.91 -5.23
C TYR A 67 -9.90 -2.26 -4.98
N ILE A 68 -9.68 -2.79 -3.78
CA ILE A 68 -10.23 -4.06 -3.32
C ILE A 68 -10.81 -3.90 -1.91
N PHE A 69 -11.79 -4.73 -1.56
CA PHE A 69 -12.20 -4.87 -0.17
C PHE A 69 -11.09 -5.59 0.61
N CYS A 70 -10.55 -4.97 1.67
CA CYS A 70 -9.37 -5.52 2.38
C CYS A 70 -9.62 -6.93 2.93
N LYS A 71 -10.85 -7.20 3.39
CA LYS A 71 -11.20 -8.48 4.03
C LYS A 71 -11.32 -9.64 3.03
N THR A 72 -11.79 -9.37 1.81
CA THR A 72 -12.14 -10.41 0.84
C THR A 72 -11.22 -10.42 -0.38
N GLY A 73 -10.49 -9.34 -0.63
CA GLY A 73 -9.69 -9.16 -1.84
C GLY A 73 -10.51 -8.93 -3.11
N VAL A 74 -11.85 -8.83 -3.00
CA VAL A 74 -12.73 -8.62 -4.15
C VAL A 74 -12.53 -7.21 -4.69
N LYS A 75 -12.36 -7.09 -6.01
CA LYS A 75 -12.19 -5.81 -6.71
C LYS A 75 -13.47 -4.97 -6.63
N ILE A 76 -13.27 -3.66 -6.49
CA ILE A 76 -14.33 -2.66 -6.52
C ILE A 76 -14.36 -2.07 -7.93
N GLU A 77 -15.54 -2.11 -8.56
CA GLU A 77 -15.82 -1.52 -9.88
C GLU A 77 -16.24 -0.05 -9.76
#